data_AF-A0A9X1U2X5-F1
#
_entry.id   AF-A0A9X1U2X5-F1
#
_cell.length_a   1.000
_cell.length_b   1.000
_cell.length_c   1.000
_cell.angle_alpha   90.00
_cell.angle_beta   90.00
_cell.angle_gamma   90.00
#
_symmetry.space_group_name_H-M   'P 1'
#
loop_
_entity.id
_entity.type
_entity.pdbx_description
1 polymer ?
#
loop_
_entity_poly.entity_id
_entity_poly.type
_entity_poly.pdbx_seq_one_letter_code
_entity_poly.pdbx_strand_id
1 'polypeptide(L)'
;MVRSAANHENNILFFNLAIPVNYALLGGMFYYKFNSRTLKKGIIGSMVGFLAFTVWDILNSNPVISDLHNHRAVLFAKTVEGVLIITLILLFFYELIKSLRIPNLLTFPFFWVCSGLLLYYSSFIFIAPVLHYTATWNHSVDMGLTETIPTIFEIVCALCFGIGIYHFSAGHYAKQ
;
A
#
# COMPACT_ATOMS: atom_id res chain seq x y z
N MET A 1 -4.55 11.09 8.86
CA MET A 1 -5.42 11.18 7.66
C MET A 1 -6.87 11.49 8.00
N VAL A 2 -7.50 10.79 8.96
CA VAL A 2 -8.88 11.12 9.39
C VAL A 2 -8.96 12.53 10.01
N ARG A 3 -7.90 12.99 10.67
CA ARG A 3 -7.75 14.38 11.17
C ARG A 3 -7.84 15.49 10.12
N SER A 4 -7.45 15.26 8.85
CA SER A 4 -7.65 16.25 7.78
C SER A 4 -9.08 16.22 7.22
N ALA A 5 -9.72 15.05 7.22
CA ALA A 5 -11.15 14.93 6.93
C ALA A 5 -12.02 15.60 8.01
N ALA A 6 -11.61 15.52 9.28
CA ALA A 6 -12.23 16.24 10.39
C ALA A 6 -12.06 17.77 10.29
N ASN A 7 -10.96 18.25 9.72
CA ASN A 7 -10.63 19.68 9.60
C ASN A 7 -11.13 20.36 8.31
N HIS A 8 -11.88 19.67 7.43
CA HIS A 8 -12.32 20.21 6.13
C HIS A 8 -11.16 20.74 5.24
N GLU A 9 -9.93 20.27 5.48
CA GLU A 9 -8.81 20.61 4.60
C GLU A 9 -8.80 19.65 3.42
N ASN A 10 -8.97 20.21 2.24
CA ASN A 10 -9.18 19.50 1.00
C ASN A 10 -7.90 18.84 0.47
N ASN A 11 -7.46 17.78 1.13
CA ASN A 11 -6.29 16.96 0.77
C ASN A 11 -6.68 15.66 0.04
N ILE A 12 -7.96 15.53 -0.33
CA ILE A 12 -8.53 14.31 -0.92
C ILE A 12 -7.93 14.03 -2.31
N LEU A 13 -7.57 15.09 -3.06
CA LEU A 13 -6.86 14.95 -4.32
C LEU A 13 -5.47 14.32 -4.13
N PHE A 14 -4.71 14.77 -3.14
CA PHE A 14 -3.41 14.18 -2.81
C PHE A 14 -3.55 12.74 -2.33
N PHE A 15 -4.61 12.41 -1.58
CA PHE A 15 -4.91 11.04 -1.18
C PHE A 15 -5.15 10.14 -2.41
N ASN A 16 -6.00 10.57 -3.34
CA ASN A 16 -6.30 9.82 -4.54
C ASN A 16 -5.07 9.61 -5.43
N LEU A 17 -4.17 10.61 -5.52
CA LEU A 17 -2.90 10.51 -6.25
C LEU A 17 -1.84 9.67 -5.52
N ALA A 18 -1.86 9.63 -4.19
CA ALA A 18 -0.91 8.86 -3.40
C ALA A 18 -1.11 7.34 -3.59
N ILE A 19 -2.33 6.87 -3.84
CA ILE A 19 -2.64 5.45 -4.02
C ILE A 19 -1.84 4.81 -5.18
N PRO A 20 -1.90 5.30 -6.43
CA PRO A 20 -1.12 4.71 -7.52
C PRO A 20 0.40 4.90 -7.33
N VAL A 21 0.83 5.99 -6.69
CA VAL A 21 2.25 6.23 -6.37
C VAL A 21 2.76 5.20 -5.36
N ASN A 22 2.02 4.95 -4.28
CA ASN A 22 2.37 3.94 -3.28
C ASN A 22 2.45 2.55 -3.90
N TYR A 23 1.47 2.19 -4.73
CA TYR A 23 1.51 0.92 -5.46
C TYR A 23 2.73 0.82 -6.38
N ALA A 24 3.07 1.89 -7.11
CA ALA A 24 4.24 1.90 -7.99
C ALA A 24 5.56 1.75 -7.21
N LEU A 25 5.69 2.40 -6.05
CA LEU A 25 6.87 2.28 -5.18
C LEU A 25 7.01 0.87 -4.61
N LEU A 26 5.93 0.34 -4.02
CA LEU A 26 5.93 -1.01 -3.42
C LEU A 26 6.07 -2.09 -4.49
N GLY A 27 5.36 -1.99 -5.62
CA GLY A 27 5.54 -2.87 -6.76
C GLY A 27 6.96 -2.78 -7.34
N GLY A 28 7.56 -1.59 -7.35
CA GLY A 28 8.93 -1.36 -7.82
C GLY A 28 9.95 -2.10 -6.97
N MET A 29 9.72 -2.13 -5.66
CA MET A 29 10.50 -2.93 -4.72
C MET A 29 10.50 -4.43 -5.09
N PHE A 30 9.33 -4.99 -5.45
CA PHE A 30 9.22 -6.37 -5.93
C PHE A 30 9.88 -6.57 -7.31
N TYR A 31 9.76 -5.59 -8.22
CA TYR A 31 10.38 -5.64 -9.54
C TYR A 31 11.90 -5.80 -9.46
N TYR A 32 12.56 -5.10 -8.54
CA TYR A 32 13.99 -5.25 -8.32
C TYR A 32 14.35 -6.58 -7.65
N LYS A 33 13.44 -7.16 -6.86
CA LYS A 33 13.71 -8.40 -6.13
C LYS A 33 13.52 -9.66 -6.96
N PHE A 34 12.53 -9.70 -7.85
CA PHE A 34 12.27 -10.86 -8.70
C PHE A 34 13.37 -11.02 -9.77
N ASN A 35 13.76 -12.26 -10.07
CA ASN A 35 14.70 -12.54 -11.16
C ASN A 35 13.99 -12.91 -12.47
N SER A 36 12.77 -13.44 -12.39
CA SER A 36 11.99 -13.87 -13.56
C SER A 36 11.56 -12.68 -14.43
N ARG A 37 11.91 -12.70 -15.72
CA ARG A 37 11.49 -11.68 -16.69
C ARG A 37 9.97 -11.61 -16.86
N THR A 38 9.29 -12.75 -16.76
CA THR A 38 7.82 -12.82 -16.87
C THR A 38 7.15 -12.08 -15.72
N LEU A 39 7.63 -12.29 -14.49
CA LEU A 39 7.09 -11.59 -13.32
C LEU A 39 7.37 -10.09 -13.36
N LYS A 40 8.57 -9.70 -13.78
CA LYS A 40 8.91 -8.29 -13.99
C LYS A 40 7.97 -7.59 -14.98
N LYS A 41 7.68 -8.22 -16.11
CA LYS A 41 6.69 -7.72 -17.08
C LYS A 41 5.29 -7.67 -16.48
N GLY A 42 4.91 -8.69 -15.71
CA GLY A 42 3.63 -8.73 -15.00
C GLY A 42 3.47 -7.57 -14.02
N ILE A 43 4.51 -7.23 -13.27
CA ILE A 43 4.51 -6.10 -12.32
C ILE A 43 4.41 -4.76 -13.05
N ILE A 44 5.15 -4.55 -14.13
CA ILE A 44 5.00 -3.33 -14.93
C ILE A 44 3.58 -3.24 -15.51
N GLY A 45 3.06 -4.35 -16.04
CA GLY A 45 1.70 -4.43 -16.55
C GLY A 45 0.65 -4.11 -15.47
N SER A 46 0.83 -4.62 -14.24
CA SER A 46 -0.07 -4.35 -13.13
C SER A 46 0.02 -2.90 -12.66
N MET A 47 1.20 -2.27 -12.67
CA MET A 47 1.35 -0.83 -12.38
C MET A 47 0.59 0.04 -13.38
N VAL A 48 0.79 -0.21 -14.68
CA VAL A 48 0.12 0.55 -15.74
C VAL A 48 -1.39 0.31 -15.71
N GLY A 49 -1.81 -0.95 -15.55
CA GLY A 49 -3.22 -1.30 -15.43
C GLY A 49 -3.89 -0.69 -14.19
N PHE A 50 -3.19 -0.70 -13.05
CA PHE A 50 -3.69 -0.11 -11.82
C PHE A 50 -3.75 1.41 -11.88
N LEU A 51 -2.79 2.07 -12.54
CA LEU A 51 -2.84 3.51 -12.79
C LEU A 51 -4.09 3.87 -13.61
N ALA A 52 -4.34 3.16 -14.71
CA ALA A 52 -5.53 3.37 -15.54
C ALA A 52 -6.83 3.12 -14.75
N PHE A 53 -6.86 2.04 -13.94
CA PHE A 53 -7.99 1.73 -13.06
C PHE A 53 -8.24 2.84 -12.03
N THR A 54 -7.17 3.39 -11.44
CA THR A 54 -7.28 4.45 -10.44
C THR A 54 -7.79 5.74 -11.05
N VAL A 55 -7.31 6.10 -12.25
CA VAL A 55 -7.84 7.26 -13.00
C VAL A 55 -9.33 7.07 -13.27
N TRP A 56 -9.75 5.90 -13.73
CA TRP A 56 -11.16 5.59 -13.94
C TRP A 56 -11.99 5.71 -12.65
N ASP A 57 -11.49 5.19 -11.53
CA ASP A 57 -12.18 5.26 -10.23
C ASP A 57 -12.30 6.70 -9.70
N ILE A 58 -11.28 7.53 -9.91
CA ILE A 58 -11.33 8.97 -9.59
C ILE A 58 -12.41 9.66 -10.41
N LEU A 59 -12.44 9.43 -11.73
CA LEU A 59 -13.43 10.05 -12.63
C LEU A 59 -14.86 9.62 -12.30
N ASN A 60 -15.05 8.34 -11.94
CA ASN A 60 -16.36 7.81 -11.58
C ASN A 60 -16.84 8.31 -10.21
N SER A 61 -15.92 8.47 -9.26
CA SER A 61 -16.22 9.00 -7.93
C SER A 61 -16.39 10.52 -7.90
N ASN A 62 -15.83 11.24 -8.89
CA ASN A 62 -15.80 12.71 -8.97
C ASN A 62 -16.22 13.19 -10.38
N PRO A 63 -17.54 13.26 -10.67
CA PRO A 63 -18.03 13.64 -12.00
C PRO A 63 -17.73 15.11 -12.37
N VAL A 64 -17.50 15.98 -11.38
CA VAL A 64 -17.13 17.39 -11.59
C VAL A 64 -15.70 17.62 -11.09
N ILE A 65 -14.72 17.38 -11.96
CA ILE A 65 -13.28 17.47 -11.63
C ILE A 65 -12.85 18.90 -11.26
N SER A 66 -13.55 19.92 -11.77
CA SER A 66 -13.28 21.32 -11.48
C SER A 66 -13.67 21.75 -10.07
N ASP A 67 -14.55 21.00 -9.42
CA ASP A 67 -14.93 21.25 -8.03
C ASP A 67 -13.97 20.51 -7.11
N LEU A 68 -12.82 21.13 -6.85
CA LEU A 68 -11.85 20.56 -5.92
C LEU A 68 -12.48 20.42 -4.53
N HIS A 69 -13.35 21.35 -4.10
CA HIS A 69 -13.82 21.42 -2.72
C HIS A 69 -14.70 20.23 -2.31
N ASN A 70 -15.45 19.67 -3.27
CA ASN A 70 -16.32 18.51 -3.04
C ASN A 70 -15.72 17.17 -3.53
N HIS A 71 -14.40 17.10 -3.74
CA HIS A 71 -13.76 15.85 -4.13
C HIS A 71 -13.98 14.76 -3.07
N ARG A 72 -14.34 13.56 -3.54
CA ARG A 72 -14.54 12.35 -2.74
C ARG A 72 -13.35 11.41 -2.90
N ALA A 73 -13.09 10.65 -1.83
CA ALA A 73 -12.12 9.57 -1.86
C ALA A 73 -12.57 8.49 -2.85
N VAL A 74 -11.59 7.87 -3.52
CA VAL A 74 -11.82 6.72 -4.41
C VAL A 74 -12.48 5.55 -3.69
N LEU A 75 -13.44 4.90 -4.36
CA LEU A 75 -14.26 3.87 -3.73
C LEU A 75 -13.57 2.49 -3.73
N PHE A 76 -12.85 2.15 -4.80
CA PHE A 76 -12.36 0.80 -5.05
C PHE A 76 -10.84 0.73 -5.12
N ALA A 77 -10.16 1.77 -5.59
CA ALA A 77 -8.72 1.75 -5.87
C ALA A 77 -7.90 1.41 -4.63
N LYS A 78 -8.28 1.89 -3.44
CA LYS A 78 -7.56 1.56 -2.19
C LYS A 78 -7.64 0.08 -1.83
N THR A 79 -8.80 -0.54 -2.01
CA THR A 79 -8.98 -1.98 -1.76
C THR A 79 -8.22 -2.81 -2.79
N VAL A 80 -8.31 -2.43 -4.07
CA VAL A 80 -7.59 -3.11 -5.16
C VAL A 80 -6.07 -3.01 -4.96
N GLU A 81 -5.55 -1.86 -4.54
CA GLU A 81 -4.14 -1.69 -4.15
C GLU A 81 -3.72 -2.76 -3.12
N GLY A 82 -4.50 -2.91 -2.05
CA GLY A 82 -4.20 -3.87 -0.98
C GLY A 82 -4.18 -5.31 -1.48
N VAL A 83 -5.17 -5.69 -2.29
CA VAL A 83 -5.24 -7.03 -2.88
C VAL A 83 -4.04 -7.29 -3.80
N LEU A 84 -3.66 -6.32 -4.63
CA LEU A 84 -2.50 -6.45 -5.52
C LEU A 84 -1.19 -6.59 -4.73
N ILE A 85 -1.00 -5.82 -3.66
CA ILE A 85 0.20 -5.90 -2.83
C ILE A 85 0.28 -7.25 -2.10
N ILE A 86 -0.83 -7.72 -1.52
CA ILE A 86 -0.90 -9.05 -0.91
C ILE A 86 -0.54 -10.12 -1.94
N THR A 87 -1.07 -10.01 -3.15
CA THR A 87 -0.76 -10.96 -4.24
C THR A 87 0.74 -10.98 -4.55
N LEU A 88 1.40 -9.81 -4.64
CA LEU A 88 2.84 -9.72 -4.86
C LEU A 88 3.65 -10.33 -3.71
N ILE A 89 3.22 -10.12 -2.46
CA ILE A 89 3.85 -10.72 -1.27
C ILE A 89 3.74 -12.24 -1.30
N LEU A 90 2.55 -12.77 -1.58
CA LEU A 90 2.33 -14.21 -1.67
C LEU A 90 3.13 -14.84 -2.82
N LEU A 91 3.19 -14.17 -3.96
CA LEU A 91 4.01 -14.60 -5.10
C LEU A 91 5.50 -14.60 -4.73
N PHE A 92 5.96 -13.61 -3.97
CA PHE A 92 7.32 -13.55 -3.45
C PHE A 92 7.61 -14.75 -2.52
N PHE A 93 6.73 -15.03 -1.56
CA PHE A 93 6.89 -16.21 -0.69
C PHE A 93 6.85 -17.52 -1.46
N TYR A 94 6.02 -17.63 -2.49
CA TYR A 94 5.99 -18.80 -3.37
C TYR A 94 7.34 -19.02 -4.08
N GLU A 95 7.94 -17.98 -4.68
CA GLU A 95 9.27 -18.10 -5.30
C GLU A 95 10.36 -18.42 -4.26
N LEU A 96 10.25 -17.84 -3.06
CA LEU A 96 11.18 -18.08 -1.96
C LEU A 96 11.20 -19.56 -1.56
N ILE A 97 10.02 -20.15 -1.34
CA ILE A 97 9.84 -21.56 -0.99
C ILE A 97 10.30 -22.45 -2.15
N LYS A 98 9.91 -22.13 -3.39
CA LYS A 98 10.26 -22.94 -4.57
C LYS A 98 11.75 -22.97 -4.86
N SER A 99 12.45 -21.84 -4.66
CA SER A 99 13.86 -21.74 -5.02
C SER A 99 14.80 -22.35 -3.99
N LEU A 100 14.35 -22.55 -2.73
CA LEU A 100 15.13 -23.12 -1.60
C LEU A 100 16.56 -22.54 -1.45
N ARG A 101 16.82 -21.37 -2.05
CA ARG A 101 18.16 -20.79 -2.20
C ARG A 101 18.68 -20.14 -0.93
N ILE A 102 17.81 -19.86 0.04
CA ILE A 102 18.17 -19.14 1.26
C ILE A 102 18.28 -20.15 2.40
N PRO A 103 19.49 -20.41 2.92
CA PRO A 103 19.70 -21.39 3.99
C PRO A 103 19.07 -20.96 5.33
N ASN A 104 18.84 -19.66 5.53
CA ASN A 104 18.12 -19.14 6.69
C ASN A 104 17.19 -17.97 6.30
N LEU A 105 15.88 -18.21 6.34
CA LEU A 105 14.84 -17.22 6.01
C LEU A 105 14.81 -16.06 7.02
N LEU A 106 15.16 -16.32 8.28
CA LEU A 106 15.05 -15.35 9.38
C LEU A 106 16.14 -14.28 9.33
N THR A 107 17.25 -14.53 8.64
CA THR A 107 18.31 -13.53 8.43
C THR A 107 18.07 -12.68 7.19
N PHE A 108 17.02 -12.97 6.41
CA PHE A 108 16.73 -12.26 5.17
C PHE A 108 15.81 -11.06 5.42
N PRO A 109 16.29 -9.80 5.36
CA PRO A 109 15.51 -8.63 5.82
C PRO A 109 14.23 -8.40 5.04
N PHE A 110 14.26 -8.69 3.74
CA PHE A 110 13.10 -8.51 2.87
C PHE A 110 11.96 -9.48 3.20
N PHE A 111 12.24 -10.63 3.81
CA PHE A 111 11.21 -11.52 4.33
C PHE A 111 10.40 -10.83 5.43
N TRP A 112 11.07 -10.18 6.39
CA TRP A 112 10.41 -9.43 7.48
C TRP A 112 9.58 -8.26 6.98
N VAL A 113 10.11 -7.53 5.99
CA VAL A 113 9.38 -6.49 5.27
C VAL A 113 8.08 -7.03 4.68
N CYS A 114 8.15 -8.14 3.94
CA CYS A 114 6.97 -8.74 3.31
C CYS A 114 5.96 -9.24 4.35
N SER A 115 6.44 -9.85 5.44
CA SER A 115 5.59 -10.31 6.54
C SER A 115 4.87 -9.14 7.23
N GLY A 116 5.56 -8.02 7.48
CA GLY A 116 4.96 -6.82 8.05
C GLY A 116 3.92 -6.19 7.12
N LEU A 117 4.22 -6.07 5.83
CA LEU A 117 3.28 -5.56 4.83
C LEU A 117 2.05 -6.48 4.70
N LEU A 118 2.24 -7.81 4.77
CA LEU A 118 1.13 -8.76 4.71
C LEU A 118 0.18 -8.54 5.88
N LEU A 119 0.69 -8.41 7.10
CA LEU A 119 -0.12 -8.13 8.29
C LEU A 119 -0.84 -6.78 8.18
N TYR A 120 -0.17 -5.74 7.71
CA TYR A 120 -0.75 -4.41 7.54
C TYR A 120 -1.90 -4.41 6.51
N TYR A 121 -1.66 -4.88 5.29
CA TYR A 121 -2.67 -4.88 4.23
C TYR A 121 -3.80 -5.88 4.48
N SER A 122 -3.53 -7.04 5.09
CA SER A 122 -4.60 -7.96 5.46
C SER A 122 -5.50 -7.39 6.55
N SER A 123 -4.94 -6.75 7.58
CA SER A 123 -5.71 -6.08 8.63
C SER A 123 -6.57 -4.95 8.05
N PHE A 124 -6.05 -4.21 7.07
CA PHE A 124 -6.78 -3.13 6.40
C PHE A 124 -8.03 -3.64 5.65
N ILE A 125 -7.96 -4.84 5.04
CA ILE A 125 -9.12 -5.46 4.37
C ILE A 125 -10.26 -5.75 5.37
N PHE A 126 -9.94 -6.12 6.60
CA PHE A 126 -10.96 -6.36 7.64
C PHE A 126 -11.47 -5.07 8.29
N ILE A 127 -10.62 -4.05 8.39
CA ILE A 127 -10.94 -2.76 9.02
C ILE A 127 -11.74 -1.85 8.08
N ALA A 128 -11.52 -1.92 6.76
CA ALA A 128 -12.17 -1.03 5.80
C ALA A 128 -13.72 -1.14 5.75
N PRO A 129 -14.35 -2.33 5.79
CA PRO A 129 -15.80 -2.44 5.90
C PRO A 129 -16.33 -1.83 7.20
N VAL A 130 -15.62 -2.07 8.32
CA VAL A 130 -15.99 -1.53 9.63
C VAL A 130 -16.00 0.00 9.61
N LEU A 131 -14.95 0.62 9.05
CA LEU A 131 -14.86 2.07 8.86
C LEU A 131 -15.96 2.63 7.95
N HIS A 132 -16.29 1.93 6.87
CA HIS A 132 -17.38 2.33 5.98
C HIS A 132 -18.73 2.31 6.70
N TYR A 133 -19.01 1.23 7.45
CA TYR A 133 -20.25 1.11 8.24
C TYR A 133 -20.36 2.18 9.33
N THR A 134 -19.28 2.47 10.04
CA THR A 134 -19.29 3.50 11.10
C THR A 134 -19.41 4.92 10.55
N ALA A 135 -18.91 5.20 9.34
CA ALA A 135 -19.07 6.50 8.68
C ALA A 135 -20.49 6.77 8.15
N THR A 136 -21.26 5.73 7.83
CA THR A 136 -22.67 5.85 7.36
C THR A 136 -23.71 6.03 8.47
N TRP A 137 -23.33 5.94 9.75
CA TRP A 137 -24.26 6.19 10.85
C TRP A 137 -24.38 7.70 11.13
N ASN A 138 -25.62 8.20 11.20
CA ASN A 138 -26.00 9.63 11.34
C ASN A 138 -25.50 10.32 12.63
N HIS A 139 -24.74 9.65 13.47
CA HIS A 139 -24.06 10.26 14.60
C HIS A 139 -22.57 10.34 14.29
N SER A 140 -21.99 11.53 14.47
CA SER A 140 -20.55 11.74 14.49
C SER A 140 -19.93 10.83 15.54
N VAL A 141 -19.51 9.64 15.13
CA VAL A 141 -18.76 8.73 15.98
C VAL A 141 -17.37 9.35 16.07
N ASP A 142 -17.09 10.01 17.19
CA ASP A 142 -15.77 10.51 17.52
C ASP A 142 -14.86 9.28 17.70
N MET A 143 -14.20 8.86 16.62
CA MET A 143 -13.41 7.62 16.58
C MET A 143 -12.10 7.77 17.37
N GLY A 144 -11.82 8.95 17.94
CA GLY A 144 -10.75 9.19 18.90
C GLY A 144 -9.39 8.64 18.45
N LEU A 145 -8.77 7.81 19.29
CA LEU A 145 -7.47 7.19 19.02
C LEU A 145 -7.46 6.27 17.79
N THR A 146 -8.60 5.72 17.39
CA THR A 146 -8.73 4.77 16.25
C THR A 146 -8.40 5.44 14.92
N GLU A 147 -8.57 6.76 14.83
CA GLU A 147 -8.16 7.58 13.68
C GLU A 147 -6.65 7.78 13.57
N THR A 148 -5.98 7.74 14.71
CA THR A 148 -4.57 8.11 14.86
C THR A 148 -3.68 6.88 14.73
N ILE A 149 -4.15 5.71 15.19
CA ILE A 149 -3.42 4.44 15.18
C ILE A 149 -2.91 4.06 13.77
N PRO A 150 -3.71 4.09 12.69
CA PRO A 150 -3.21 3.75 11.36
C PRO A 150 -2.12 4.72 10.88
N THR A 151 -2.26 6.01 11.21
CA THR A 151 -1.28 7.04 10.83
C THR A 151 0.03 6.85 11.59
N ILE A 152 -0.03 6.52 12.89
CA ILE A 152 1.14 6.20 13.70
C ILE A 152 1.83 4.95 13.15
N PHE A 153 1.06 3.93 12.81
CA PHE A 153 1.60 2.69 12.25
C PHE A 153 2.28 2.94 10.90
N GLU A 154 1.70 3.75 10.02
CA GLU A 154 2.32 4.17 8.76
C GLU A 154 3.64 4.91 8.97
N ILE A 155 3.69 5.85 9.93
CA ILE A 155 4.92 6.58 10.26
C ILE A 155 5.99 5.62 10.81
N VAL A 156 5.62 4.74 11.73
CA VAL A 156 6.55 3.74 12.29
C VAL A 156 7.05 2.80 11.21
N CYS A 157 6.18 2.30 10.34
CA CYS A 157 6.57 1.49 9.18
C CYS A 157 7.51 2.25 8.26
N ALA A 158 7.20 3.50 7.90
CA ALA A 158 8.05 4.32 7.04
C ALA A 158 9.44 4.56 7.66
N LEU A 159 9.52 4.80 8.97
CA LEU A 159 10.79 4.91 9.70
C LEU A 159 11.56 3.60 9.70
N CYS A 160 10.91 2.47 9.98
CA CYS A 160 11.53 1.15 9.92
C CYS A 160 12.03 0.81 8.51
N PHE A 161 11.27 1.17 7.48
CA PHE A 161 11.67 1.04 6.07
C PHE A 161 12.87 1.92 5.74
N GLY A 162 12.87 3.18 6.18
CA GLY A 162 13.99 4.10 5.99
C GLY A 162 15.27 3.59 6.66
N ILE A 163 15.18 3.15 7.91
CA ILE A 163 16.30 2.55 8.66
C ILE A 163 16.77 1.26 7.98
N GLY A 164 15.83 0.42 7.54
CA GLY A 164 16.13 -0.79 6.80
C GLY A 164 16.90 -0.51 5.50
N ILE A 165 16.45 0.45 4.70
CA ILE A 165 17.13 0.84 3.46
C ILE A 165 18.52 1.40 3.76
N TYR A 166 18.67 2.21 4.81
CA TYR A 166 19.96 2.78 5.22
C TYR A 166 20.96 1.71 5.66
N HIS A 167 20.54 0.74 6.49
CA HIS A 167 21.40 -0.33 6.96
C HIS A 167 21.68 -1.41 5.91
N PHE A 168 20.73 -1.70 5.01
CA PHE A 168 20.82 -2.76 4.00
C PHE A 168 21.20 -2.24 2.61
N SER A 169 22.06 -1.22 2.54
CA SER A 169 22.65 -0.73 1.29
C SER A 169 23.39 -1.85 0.53
N ALA A 170 23.17 -1.92 -0.79
CA ALA A 170 23.59 -2.98 -1.71
C ALA A 170 25.08 -3.38 -1.65
N GLY A 171 25.95 -2.55 -1.06
CA GLY A 171 27.37 -2.86 -0.83
C GLY A 171 27.65 -4.04 0.11
N HIS A 172 26.71 -4.41 0.98
CA HIS A 172 26.88 -5.55 1.90
C HIS A 172 26.52 -6.92 1.29
N TYR A 173 25.72 -6.96 0.21
CA TYR A 173 25.30 -8.21 -0.42
C TYR A 173 26.29 -8.73 -1.48
N ALA A 174 27.09 -7.86 -2.09
CA ALA A 174 28.05 -8.26 -3.13
C ALA A 174 29.32 -8.98 -2.60
N LYS A 175 29.38 -9.29 -1.30
CA LYS A 175 30.55 -9.89 -0.63
C LYS A 175 30.28 -11.26 0.02
N GLN A 176 29.13 -11.90 -0.23
CA GLN A 176 28.86 -13.26 0.24
C GLN A 176 28.52 -14.20 -0.90
#